data_AF-A0A928T081-F1
#
_entry.id   AF-A0A928T081-F1
#
_cell.length_a   1.000
_cell.length_b   1.000
_cell.length_c   1.000
_cell.angle_alpha   90.00
_cell.angle_beta   90.00
_cell.angle_gamma   90.00
#
_symmetry.space_group_name_H-M   'P 1'
#
loop_
_entity.id
_entity.type
_entity.pdbx_description
1 polymer ?
#
loop_
_entity_poly.entity_id
_entity_poly.type
_entity_poly.pdbx_seq_one_letter_code
_entity_poly.pdbx_strand_id
1 'polypeptide(L)'
;MAGSGGSAGSGGSAGAGGSSACALLAQKLQAALDGARTKTGSRDAALAVTTPECGTNSYVSGDSGLTGAELFRIGSVTKTYVAAVILRLAGAGKLSLDDHLDKWVSGVPNGDTISVRMLLNHTSGIFNYTEDAGFLGDLQKKWTPDELVALAAAHGAVNPPGTTWKYSNTNYVTLAALQTLFP
;
A
#
# COMPACT_ATOMS: atom_id res chain seq x y z
N MET A 1 -32.33 -38.79 48.15
CA MET A 1 -32.22 -40.19 47.67
C MET A 1 -32.39 -40.19 46.15
N ALA A 2 -31.48 -40.89 45.46
CA ALA A 2 -31.55 -41.51 44.10
C ALA A 2 -32.40 -40.81 43.01
N GLY A 3 -31.83 -40.36 41.89
CA GLY A 3 -31.38 -41.18 40.73
C GLY A 3 -32.54 -41.22 39.70
N SER A 4 -32.42 -41.08 38.37
CA SER A 4 -31.35 -41.35 37.38
C SER A 4 -31.87 -41.00 35.97
N GLY A 5 -30.99 -40.68 35.00
CA GLY A 5 -31.17 -41.15 33.60
C GLY A 5 -30.90 -40.17 32.44
N GLY A 6 -29.78 -40.41 31.73
CA GLY A 6 -29.57 -40.17 30.28
C GLY A 6 -29.24 -38.73 29.84
N SER A 7 -28.34 -38.44 28.91
CA SER A 7 -27.56 -39.24 27.96
C SER A 7 -26.32 -38.44 27.56
N ALA A 8 -25.21 -39.15 27.38
CA ALA A 8 -24.00 -38.63 26.75
C ALA A 8 -24.25 -38.30 25.27
N GLY A 9 -23.64 -37.22 24.79
CA GLY A 9 -23.42 -36.90 23.38
C GLY A 9 -21.98 -36.39 23.23
N SER A 10 -21.03 -37.30 23.04
CA SER A 10 -20.36 -37.57 21.76
C SER A 10 -19.67 -36.36 21.10
N GLY A 11 -18.43 -36.12 21.53
CA GLY A 11 -17.25 -36.07 20.66
C GLY A 11 -17.34 -35.34 19.32
N GLY A 12 -17.07 -34.04 19.32
CA GLY A 12 -16.49 -33.35 18.19
C GLY A 12 -14.97 -33.26 18.38
N SER A 13 -14.22 -34.22 17.83
CA SER A 13 -12.76 -34.13 17.71
C SER A 13 -12.42 -33.06 16.67
N ALA A 14 -12.33 -31.80 17.09
CA ALA A 14 -11.60 -30.79 16.34
C ALA A 14 -10.12 -31.16 16.41
N GLY A 15 -9.54 -31.50 15.26
CA GLY A 15 -8.21 -32.08 15.15
C GLY A 15 -7.15 -31.29 15.92
N ALA A 16 -6.49 -31.95 16.88
CA ALA A 16 -5.36 -31.44 17.64
C ALA A 16 -4.15 -31.00 16.79
N GLY A 17 -4.17 -31.29 15.48
CA GLY A 17 -3.15 -30.85 14.51
C GLY A 17 -3.28 -29.38 14.08
N GLY A 18 -4.49 -28.80 14.08
CA GLY A 18 -4.69 -27.41 13.64
C GLY A 18 -4.16 -26.39 14.67
N SER A 19 -4.39 -26.63 15.95
CA SER A 19 -3.93 -25.75 17.03
C SER A 19 -2.41 -25.81 17.22
N SER A 20 -1.80 -26.98 17.07
CA SER A 20 -0.34 -27.15 17.17
C SER A 20 0.41 -26.56 15.98
N ALA A 21 -0.11 -26.71 14.75
CA ALA A 21 0.46 -26.09 13.57
C ALA A 21 0.38 -24.55 13.63
N CYS A 22 -0.76 -23.99 14.04
CA CYS A 22 -0.91 -22.55 14.22
C CYS A 22 0.01 -22.01 15.34
N ALA A 23 0.18 -22.74 16.44
CA ALA A 23 1.11 -22.37 17.50
C ALA A 23 2.58 -22.37 17.01
N LEU A 24 2.98 -23.36 16.22
CA LEU A 24 4.31 -23.41 15.62
C LEU A 24 4.52 -22.27 14.61
N LEU A 25 3.51 -21.96 13.79
CA LEU A 25 3.55 -20.83 12.87
C LEU A 25 3.72 -19.50 13.63
N ALA A 26 2.95 -19.30 14.70
CA ALA A 26 3.04 -18.11 15.54
C ALA A 26 4.44 -17.92 16.13
N GLN A 27 5.05 -18.99 16.67
CA GLN A 27 6.43 -18.94 17.19
C GLN A 27 7.44 -18.59 16.10
N LYS A 28 7.31 -19.16 14.89
CA LYS A 28 8.18 -18.86 13.75
C LYS A 28 8.03 -17.42 13.28
N LEU A 29 6.80 -16.91 13.20
CA LEU A 29 6.52 -15.53 12.80
C LEU A 29 7.07 -14.52 13.82
N GLN A 30 6.90 -14.78 15.12
CA GLN A 30 7.47 -13.95 16.17
C GLN A 30 9.00 -13.92 16.08
N ALA A 31 9.65 -15.08 16.00
CA ALA A 31 11.10 -15.15 15.88
C ALA A 31 11.63 -14.47 14.59
N ALA A 32 10.90 -14.59 13.47
CA ALA A 32 11.23 -13.91 12.24
C ALA A 32 11.10 -12.38 12.36
N LEU A 33 10.06 -11.89 13.05
CA LEU A 33 9.87 -10.46 13.33
C LEU A 33 10.99 -9.91 14.22
N ASP A 34 11.34 -10.61 15.30
CA ASP A 34 12.43 -10.24 16.20
C ASP A 34 13.78 -10.20 15.48
N GLY A 35 14.05 -11.19 14.64
CA GLY A 35 15.23 -11.26 13.80
C GLY A 35 15.29 -10.12 12.77
N ALA A 36 14.17 -9.84 12.10
CA ALA A 36 14.07 -8.75 11.13
C ALA A 36 14.31 -7.39 11.80
N ARG A 37 13.64 -7.09 12.92
CA ARG A 37 13.82 -5.86 13.69
C ARG A 37 15.28 -5.64 14.07
N THR A 38 15.92 -6.69 14.61
CA THR A 38 17.34 -6.64 15.02
C THR A 38 18.25 -6.38 13.82
N LYS A 39 18.03 -7.10 12.70
CA LYS A 39 18.85 -6.97 11.49
C LYS A 39 18.74 -5.58 10.85
N THR A 40 17.57 -4.96 10.87
CA THR A 40 17.37 -3.61 10.31
C THR A 40 17.76 -2.49 11.28
N GLY A 41 18.05 -2.81 12.54
CA GLY A 41 18.24 -1.82 13.59
C GLY A 41 16.99 -0.99 13.88
N SER A 42 15.81 -1.51 13.52
CA SER A 42 14.55 -0.81 13.77
C SER A 42 14.23 -0.82 15.26
N ARG A 43 13.74 0.30 15.79
CA ARG A 43 13.34 0.41 17.20
C ARG A 43 12.24 -0.61 17.53
N ASP A 44 11.19 -0.60 16.73
CA ASP A 44 10.00 -1.43 16.89
C ASP A 44 9.56 -1.97 15.52
N ALA A 45 8.84 -3.11 15.54
CA ALA A 45 8.25 -3.71 14.35
C ALA A 45 6.89 -4.35 14.70
N ALA A 46 5.96 -4.31 13.75
CA ALA A 46 4.65 -4.96 13.85
C ALA A 46 4.41 -5.82 12.62
N LEU A 47 3.71 -6.93 12.79
CA LEU A 47 3.34 -7.84 11.73
C LEU A 47 1.90 -8.33 11.95
N ALA A 48 1.06 -8.25 10.92
CA ALA A 48 -0.24 -8.89 10.90
C ALA A 48 -0.24 -9.98 9.82
N VAL A 49 -0.70 -11.19 10.17
CA VAL A 49 -0.79 -12.33 9.25
C VAL A 49 -2.19 -12.91 9.33
N THR A 50 -2.84 -13.04 8.17
CA THR A 50 -4.12 -13.71 8.02
C THR A 50 -3.95 -14.96 7.18
N THR A 51 -4.33 -16.11 7.71
CA THR A 51 -4.44 -17.35 6.92
C THR A 51 -5.85 -17.94 7.07
N PRO A 52 -6.32 -18.74 6.09
CA PRO A 52 -7.61 -19.43 6.21
C PRO A 52 -7.69 -20.34 7.44
N GLU A 53 -6.58 -20.96 7.83
CA GLU A 53 -6.53 -21.98 8.88
C GLU A 53 -6.36 -21.40 10.28
N CYS A 54 -5.59 -20.32 10.42
CA CYS A 54 -5.20 -19.75 11.72
C CYS A 54 -5.87 -18.40 12.01
N GLY A 55 -6.68 -17.89 11.09
CA GLY A 55 -7.30 -16.58 11.20
C GLY A 55 -6.28 -15.44 11.13
N THR A 56 -6.64 -14.28 11.70
CA THR A 56 -5.76 -13.10 11.75
C THR A 56 -5.05 -13.03 13.09
N ASN A 57 -3.72 -12.95 13.05
CA ASN A 57 -2.87 -12.82 14.22
C ASN A 57 -1.91 -11.65 14.05
N SER A 58 -1.67 -10.91 15.12
CA SER A 58 -0.74 -9.78 15.16
C SER A 58 0.44 -10.07 16.09
N TYR A 59 1.60 -9.60 15.70
CA TYR A 59 2.87 -9.79 16.38
C TYR A 59 3.57 -8.44 16.49
N VAL A 60 4.29 -8.23 17.59
CA VAL A 60 5.06 -7.01 17.85
C VAL A 60 6.45 -7.38 18.33
N SER A 61 7.42 -6.55 18.04
CA SER A 61 8.80 -6.68 18.51
C SER A 61 9.34 -5.30 18.86
N GLY A 62 9.95 -5.17 20.04
CA GLY A 62 10.46 -3.91 20.57
C GLY A 62 9.91 -3.59 21.96
N ASP A 63 10.57 -2.66 22.65
CA ASP A 63 10.34 -2.38 24.06
C ASP A 63 9.61 -1.03 24.28
N SER A 64 9.09 -0.43 23.20
CA SER A 64 8.37 0.85 23.27
C SER A 64 6.98 0.77 23.89
N GLY A 65 6.49 -0.44 24.18
CA GLY A 65 5.10 -0.69 24.56
C GLY A 65 4.15 -0.79 23.37
N LEU A 66 4.66 -1.06 22.16
CA LEU A 66 3.85 -1.33 20.96
C LEU A 66 2.87 -2.48 21.20
N THR A 67 1.60 -2.28 20.89
CA THR A 67 0.52 -3.26 21.14
C THR A 67 0.00 -3.91 19.85
N GLY A 68 0.35 -3.35 18.69
CA GLY A 68 -0.13 -3.80 17.37
C GLY A 68 -1.39 -3.07 16.91
N ALA A 69 -1.93 -2.15 17.72
CA ALA A 69 -3.06 -1.29 17.37
C ALA A 69 -2.63 0.11 16.90
N GLU A 70 -1.34 0.42 16.95
CA GLU A 70 -0.80 1.73 16.58
C GLU A 70 -0.92 1.99 15.07
N LEU A 71 -1.07 3.26 14.71
CA LEU A 71 -1.13 3.69 13.32
C LEU A 71 0.27 3.93 12.76
N PHE A 72 0.50 3.43 11.54
CA PHE A 72 1.73 3.62 10.80
C PHE A 72 1.51 4.46 9.55
N ARG A 73 2.52 5.28 9.21
CA ARG A 73 2.60 5.87 7.87
C ARG A 73 3.08 4.79 6.90
N ILE A 74 2.16 4.25 6.11
CA ILE A 74 2.42 3.08 5.23
C ILE A 74 3.19 3.41 3.94
N GLY A 75 3.55 4.68 3.73
CA GLY A 75 4.34 5.12 2.57
C GLY A 75 3.74 4.66 1.24
N SER A 76 4.58 4.07 0.38
CA SER A 76 4.20 3.65 -0.97
C SER A 76 3.19 2.51 -1.03
N VAL A 77 2.83 1.86 0.08
CA VAL A 77 1.65 0.96 0.12
C VAL A 77 0.38 1.73 -0.25
N THR A 78 0.30 3.03 0.01
CA THR A 78 -0.81 3.90 -0.42
C THR A 78 -1.11 3.81 -1.92
N LYS A 79 -0.10 3.53 -2.76
CA LYS A 79 -0.27 3.41 -4.21
C LYS A 79 -1.25 2.29 -4.60
N THR A 80 -1.28 1.18 -3.87
CA THR A 80 -2.21 0.08 -4.17
C THR A 80 -3.67 0.51 -3.97
N TYR A 81 -3.93 1.34 -2.95
CA TYR A 81 -5.25 1.92 -2.71
C TYR A 81 -5.66 2.89 -3.81
N VAL A 82 -4.77 3.82 -4.19
CA VAL A 82 -5.03 4.76 -5.31
C VAL A 82 -5.28 4.00 -6.60
N ALA A 83 -4.46 2.99 -6.93
CA ALA A 83 -4.65 2.15 -8.10
C ALA A 83 -6.01 1.45 -8.07
N ALA A 84 -6.42 0.89 -6.93
CA ALA A 84 -7.72 0.25 -6.79
C ALA A 84 -8.87 1.24 -7.08
N VAL A 85 -8.80 2.48 -6.58
CA VAL A 85 -9.84 3.49 -6.87
C VAL A 85 -9.89 3.83 -8.36
N ILE A 86 -8.74 4.08 -8.99
CA ILE A 86 -8.65 4.39 -10.43
C ILE A 86 -9.22 3.24 -11.27
N LEU A 87 -8.86 1.99 -10.94
CA LEU A 87 -9.39 0.82 -11.64
C LEU A 87 -10.90 0.66 -11.44
N ARG A 88 -11.46 1.01 -10.28
CA ARG A 88 -12.91 1.02 -10.06
C ARG A 88 -13.60 2.11 -10.88
N LEU A 89 -13.02 3.30 -10.98
CA LEU A 89 -13.53 4.38 -11.84
C LEU A 89 -13.53 3.97 -13.32
N ALA A 90 -12.46 3.30 -13.76
CA ALA A 90 -12.39 2.74 -15.11
C ALA A 90 -13.45 1.67 -15.35
N GLY A 91 -13.62 0.74 -14.40
CA GLY A 91 -14.65 -0.31 -14.47
C GLY A 91 -16.08 0.24 -14.47
N ALA A 92 -16.30 1.41 -13.86
CA ALA A 92 -17.58 2.14 -13.88
C ALA A 92 -17.76 3.05 -15.13
N GLY A 93 -16.82 3.04 -16.07
CA GLY A 93 -16.85 3.86 -17.27
C GLY A 93 -16.67 5.37 -17.03
N LYS A 94 -16.18 5.77 -15.85
CA LYS A 94 -15.95 7.18 -15.50
C LYS A 94 -14.70 7.76 -16.16
N LEU A 95 -13.73 6.90 -16.46
CA LEU A 95 -12.52 7.20 -17.22
C LEU A 95 -12.12 5.97 -18.05
N SER A 96 -11.27 6.16 -19.06
CA SER A 96 -10.55 5.08 -19.73
C SER A 96 -9.12 4.99 -19.21
N LEU A 97 -8.57 3.78 -19.09
CA LEU A 97 -7.13 3.62 -18.82
C LEU A 97 -6.25 4.14 -19.98
N ASP A 98 -6.83 4.28 -21.15
CA ASP A 98 -6.17 4.80 -22.34
C ASP A 98 -6.51 6.28 -22.60
N ASP A 99 -7.26 6.92 -21.70
CA ASP A 99 -7.40 8.39 -21.72
C ASP A 99 -6.03 9.03 -21.55
N HIS A 100 -5.75 10.04 -22.38
CA HIS A 100 -4.59 10.89 -22.21
C HIS A 100 -4.74 11.76 -20.96
N LEU A 101 -3.60 12.09 -20.36
CA LEU A 101 -3.53 12.79 -19.09
C LEU A 101 -4.04 14.23 -19.19
N ASP A 102 -3.76 14.92 -20.30
CA ASP A 102 -4.18 16.31 -20.53
C ASP A 102 -5.70 16.55 -20.49
N LYS A 103 -6.50 15.50 -20.75
CA LYS A 103 -7.95 15.49 -20.53
C LYS A 103 -8.34 15.80 -19.09
N TRP A 104 -7.48 15.47 -18.13
CA TRP A 104 -7.76 15.50 -16.69
C TRP A 104 -6.87 16.46 -15.91
N VAL A 105 -5.59 16.56 -16.29
CA VAL A 105 -4.57 17.37 -15.60
C VAL A 105 -3.72 18.11 -16.64
N SER A 106 -3.79 19.43 -16.62
CA SER A 106 -3.00 20.30 -17.50
C SER A 106 -1.59 20.54 -16.95
N GLY A 107 -0.65 20.90 -17.82
CA GLY A 107 0.69 21.38 -17.43
C GLY A 107 1.74 20.30 -17.18
N VAL A 108 1.41 19.03 -17.42
CA VAL A 108 2.37 17.91 -17.37
C VAL A 108 3.02 17.72 -18.75
N PRO A 109 4.36 17.69 -18.85
CA PRO A 109 5.06 17.41 -20.11
C PRO A 109 4.59 16.09 -20.75
N ASN A 110 4.32 16.10 -22.05
CA ASN A 110 3.77 14.98 -22.82
C ASN A 110 2.41 14.47 -22.33
N GLY A 111 1.63 15.30 -21.63
CA GLY A 111 0.30 14.92 -21.12
C GLY A 111 -0.69 14.46 -22.19
N ASP A 112 -0.50 14.91 -23.43
CA ASP A 112 -1.24 14.52 -24.64
C ASP A 112 -0.87 13.12 -25.17
N THR A 113 0.16 12.48 -24.60
CA THR A 113 0.65 11.15 -24.97
C THR A 113 0.60 10.18 -23.79
N ILE A 114 0.80 10.68 -22.57
CA ILE A 114 0.77 9.87 -21.35
C ILE A 114 -0.66 9.41 -21.09
N SER A 115 -0.89 8.10 -21.03
CA SER A 115 -2.18 7.55 -20.63
C SER A 115 -2.27 7.31 -19.11
N VAL A 116 -3.50 7.21 -18.59
CA VAL A 116 -3.76 6.81 -17.20
C VAL A 116 -3.06 5.49 -16.84
N ARG A 117 -3.02 4.52 -17.77
CA ARG A 117 -2.30 3.25 -17.62
C ARG A 117 -0.80 3.44 -17.38
N MET A 118 -0.18 4.38 -18.09
CA MET A 118 1.25 4.68 -17.96
C MET A 118 1.61 5.29 -16.59
N LEU A 119 0.67 6.02 -15.98
CA LEU A 119 0.83 6.50 -14.61
C LEU A 119 0.83 5.32 -13.63
N LEU A 120 -0.17 4.42 -13.73
CA LEU A 120 -0.33 3.27 -12.84
C LEU A 120 0.87 2.32 -12.86
N ASN A 121 1.46 2.09 -14.04
CA ASN A 121 2.54 1.12 -14.23
C ASN A 121 3.96 1.73 -14.22
N HIS A 122 4.10 3.03 -13.94
CA HIS A 122 5.38 3.75 -13.92
C HIS A 122 6.13 3.80 -15.27
N THR A 123 5.41 3.91 -16.39
CA THR A 123 6.02 4.12 -17.72
C THR A 123 5.73 5.50 -18.32
N SER A 124 5.23 6.46 -17.53
CA SER A 124 4.88 7.81 -17.99
C SER A 124 6.07 8.68 -18.45
N GLY A 125 7.27 8.43 -17.91
CA GLY A 125 8.43 9.30 -18.15
C GLY A 125 8.39 10.64 -17.39
N ILE A 126 7.49 10.79 -16.41
CA ILE A 126 7.39 11.99 -15.56
C ILE A 126 8.48 11.97 -14.47
N PHE A 127 9.16 13.11 -14.26
CA PHE A 127 10.13 13.29 -13.18
C PHE A 127 9.52 12.95 -11.81
N ASN A 128 10.31 12.33 -10.93
CA ASN A 128 9.87 11.96 -9.59
C ASN A 128 10.11 13.11 -8.62
N TYR A 129 9.06 13.78 -8.12
CA TYR A 129 9.24 14.97 -7.27
C TYR A 129 10.09 14.71 -6.00
N THR A 130 10.19 13.46 -5.52
CA THR A 130 11.04 13.12 -4.36
C THR A 130 12.54 13.13 -4.68
N GLU A 131 12.91 13.28 -5.95
CA GLU A 131 14.28 13.51 -6.42
C GLU A 131 14.58 15.02 -6.57
N ASP A 132 13.59 15.89 -6.38
CA ASP A 132 13.76 17.34 -6.49
C ASP A 132 14.46 17.91 -5.25
N ALA A 133 15.42 18.80 -5.46
CA ALA A 133 16.18 19.44 -4.38
C ALA A 133 15.33 20.37 -3.51
N GLY A 134 14.32 21.03 -4.08
CA GLY A 134 13.38 21.88 -3.34
C GLY A 134 12.47 21.06 -2.43
N PHE A 135 12.00 19.89 -2.89
CA PHE A 135 11.27 18.95 -2.03
C PHE A 135 12.15 18.43 -0.89
N LEU A 136 13.38 17.98 -1.19
CA LEU A 136 14.31 17.45 -0.19
C LEU A 136 14.79 18.51 0.81
N GLY A 137 14.84 19.78 0.38
CA GLY A 137 15.23 20.91 1.20
C GLY A 137 14.19 21.31 2.26
N ASP A 138 12.92 20.94 2.08
CA ASP A 138 11.84 21.23 3.04
C ASP A 138 10.82 20.09 3.15
N LEU A 139 11.20 19.07 3.91
CA LEU A 139 10.36 17.91 4.22
C LEU A 139 9.24 18.21 5.23
N GLN A 140 9.24 19.39 5.87
CA GLN A 140 8.23 19.79 6.84
C GLN A 140 7.11 20.63 6.20
N LYS A 141 7.37 21.22 5.03
CA LYS A 141 6.36 21.89 4.24
C LYS A 141 5.19 20.96 3.94
N LYS A 142 3.98 21.51 4.09
CA LYS A 142 2.75 20.89 3.60
C LYS A 142 2.62 21.17 2.10
N TRP A 143 3.04 20.19 1.31
CA TRP A 143 2.92 20.25 -0.14
C TRP A 143 1.52 19.88 -0.59
N THR A 144 0.95 20.67 -1.50
CA THR A 144 -0.28 20.31 -2.23
C THR A 144 0.06 19.40 -3.43
N PRO A 145 -0.89 18.58 -3.91
CA PRO A 145 -0.69 17.78 -5.13
C PRO A 145 -0.21 18.61 -6.32
N ASP A 146 -0.81 19.77 -6.55
CA ASP A 146 -0.46 20.65 -7.68
C ASP A 146 0.97 21.19 -7.57
N GLU A 147 1.43 21.56 -6.38
CA GLU A 147 2.83 21.97 -6.17
C GLU A 147 3.80 20.82 -6.49
N LEU A 148 3.48 19.58 -6.09
CA LEU A 148 4.33 18.43 -6.36
C LEU A 148 4.38 18.08 -7.85
N VAL A 149 3.23 18.19 -8.55
CA VAL A 149 3.17 18.01 -10.00
C VAL A 149 3.93 19.12 -10.73
N ALA A 150 3.79 20.38 -10.28
CA ALA A 150 4.50 21.51 -10.84
C ALA A 150 6.03 21.40 -10.65
N LEU A 151 6.48 20.96 -9.48
CA LEU A 151 7.90 20.65 -9.24
C LEU A 151 8.42 19.64 -10.25
N ALA A 152 7.70 18.52 -10.44
CA ALA A 152 8.10 17.52 -11.41
C ALA A 152 8.05 18.04 -12.86
N ALA A 153 7.05 18.83 -13.22
CA ALA A 153 6.90 19.40 -14.56
C ALA A 153 8.06 20.36 -14.91
N ALA A 154 8.62 21.07 -13.92
CA ALA A 154 9.75 21.98 -14.11
C ALA A 154 11.04 21.28 -14.57
N HIS A 155 11.19 19.97 -14.33
CA HIS A 155 12.31 19.16 -14.84
C HIS A 155 12.11 18.68 -16.28
N GLY A 156 10.92 18.87 -16.86
CA GLY A 156 10.56 18.30 -18.16
C GLY A 156 10.33 16.79 -18.13
N ALA A 157 10.19 16.18 -19.31
CA ALA A 157 10.08 14.73 -19.43
C ALA A 157 11.46 14.06 -19.31
N VAL A 158 11.56 13.04 -18.45
CA VAL A 158 12.83 12.31 -18.25
C VAL A 158 13.01 11.13 -19.21
N ASN A 159 11.91 10.62 -19.77
CA ASN A 159 11.89 9.60 -20.80
C ASN A 159 10.66 9.80 -21.69
N PRO A 160 10.66 9.31 -22.95
CA PRO A 160 9.44 9.23 -23.74
C PRO A 160 8.38 8.34 -23.05
N PRO A 161 7.09 8.71 -23.08
CA PRO A 161 6.02 7.90 -22.49
C PRO A 161 5.96 6.49 -23.10
N GLY A 162 5.79 5.48 -22.25
CA GLY A 162 5.62 4.08 -22.64
C GLY A 162 6.90 3.31 -22.94
N THR A 163 8.08 3.94 -23.03
CA THR A 163 9.29 3.26 -23.50
C THR A 163 10.05 2.53 -22.40
N THR A 164 10.03 3.05 -21.18
CA THR A 164 10.86 2.54 -20.07
C THR A 164 10.10 2.62 -18.75
N TRP A 165 10.26 1.60 -17.91
CA TRP A 165 9.81 1.66 -16.52
C TRP A 165 10.76 2.54 -15.70
N LYS A 166 10.22 3.55 -15.03
CA LYS A 166 10.94 4.33 -14.01
C LYS A 166 9.97 4.73 -12.90
N TYR A 167 10.28 4.31 -11.68
CA TYR A 167 9.49 4.67 -10.51
C TYR A 167 9.34 6.19 -10.40
N SER A 168 8.10 6.65 -10.20
CA SER A 168 7.80 8.06 -10.01
C SER A 168 6.63 8.22 -9.05
N ASN A 169 6.87 8.90 -7.93
CA ASN A 169 5.81 9.25 -6.99
C ASN A 169 4.81 10.24 -7.61
N THR A 170 5.29 11.10 -8.52
CA THR A 170 4.47 12.07 -9.24
C THR A 170 3.31 11.40 -9.94
N ASN A 171 3.52 10.22 -10.54
CA ASN A 171 2.44 9.48 -11.19
C ASN A 171 1.22 9.25 -10.28
N TYR A 172 1.47 8.89 -9.02
CA TYR A 172 0.39 8.58 -8.08
C TYR A 172 -0.20 9.83 -7.43
N VAL A 173 0.58 10.92 -7.32
CA VAL A 173 0.03 12.24 -6.95
C VAL A 173 -0.91 12.74 -8.05
N THR A 174 -0.51 12.61 -9.32
CA THR A 174 -1.34 12.96 -10.48
C THR A 174 -2.62 12.12 -10.54
N LEU A 175 -2.53 10.81 -10.30
CA LEU A 175 -3.72 9.94 -10.22
C LEU A 175 -4.65 10.33 -9.07
N ALA A 176 -4.11 10.67 -7.90
CA ALA A 176 -4.91 11.12 -6.77
C ALA A 176 -5.62 12.45 -7.06
N ALA A 177 -4.97 13.39 -7.75
CA ALA A 177 -5.60 14.63 -8.21
C ALA A 177 -6.75 14.34 -9.19
N LEU A 178 -6.52 13.44 -10.15
CA LEU A 178 -7.55 12.99 -11.09
C LEU A 178 -8.78 12.39 -10.38
N GLN A 179 -8.58 11.60 -9.32
CA GLN A 179 -9.67 11.01 -8.56
C GLN A 179 -10.64 12.08 -8.00
N THR A 180 -10.16 13.25 -7.59
CA THR A 180 -10.98 14.31 -6.99
C THR A 180 -12.01 14.93 -7.95
N LEU A 181 -11.91 14.61 -9.25
CA LEU A 181 -12.85 15.06 -10.27
C LEU A 181 -14.14 14.22 -10.33
N PHE A 182 -14.22 13.13 -9.55
CA PHE A 182 -15.36 12.22 -9.51
C PHE A 182 -15.99 12.23 -8.11
N PRO A 183 -17.13 12.93 -7.91
CA PRO A 183 -17.86 12.96 -6.64
C PRO A 183 -18.59 11.64 -6.35
#